data_AF-C0D9E1-F1
#
_entry.id   AF-C0D9E1-F1
#
_cell.length_a   1.000
_cell.length_b   1.000
_cell.length_c   1.000
_cell.angle_alpha   90.00
_cell.angle_beta   90.00
_cell.angle_gamma   90.00
#
_symmetry.space_group_name_H-M   'P 1'
#
loop_
_entity.id
_entity.type
_entity.pdbx_description
1 polymer ?
#
loop_
_entity_poly.entity_id
_entity_poly.type
_entity_poly.pdbx_seq_one_letter_code
_entity_poly.pdbx_strand_id
1 'polypeptide(L)'
;MVTDLTTEHPDKILWRFLLPMMVSVIFQQLYNLADSMIAGKFAGEAALAAVGASYPVTVIFMAFAVGSNLGTSVIVSRLFGAKDYGRMRTAVTTAFIACVG
;
A
#
# COMPACT_ATOMS: atom_id res chain seq x y z
N MET A 1 2.13 -10.90 19.20
CA MET A 1 2.47 -12.31 18.92
C MET A 1 3.29 -12.28 17.63
N VAL A 2 4.61 -12.35 17.73
CA VAL A 2 5.49 -12.36 16.54
C VAL A 2 5.47 -13.78 16.01
N THR A 3 4.70 -14.01 14.94
CA THR A 3 4.58 -15.33 14.34
C THR A 3 5.92 -15.69 13.70
N ASP A 4 6.62 -16.64 14.33
CA ASP A 4 7.94 -17.09 13.90
C ASP A 4 7.79 -17.88 12.59
N LEU A 5 8.26 -17.29 11.49
CA LEU A 5 8.14 -17.84 10.13
C LEU A 5 9.00 -19.10 9.90
N THR A 6 9.71 -19.55 10.94
CA THR A 6 10.72 -20.62 10.88
C THR A 6 10.26 -21.95 11.50
N THR A 7 9.06 -22.01 12.11
CA THR A 7 8.62 -23.18 12.90
C THR A 7 7.37 -23.90 12.38
N GLU A 8 6.53 -23.25 11.56
CA GLU A 8 5.35 -23.87 10.95
C GLU A 8 5.56 -24.06 9.44
N HIS A 9 4.96 -25.14 8.91
CA HIS A 9 4.96 -25.48 7.48
C HIS A 9 4.63 -24.25 6.60
N PRO A 10 5.50 -23.86 5.66
CA PRO A 10 5.43 -22.57 4.96
C PRO A 10 4.12 -22.36 4.20
N ASP A 11 3.47 -23.44 3.76
CA ASP A 11 2.16 -23.43 3.11
C ASP A 11 1.06 -22.85 4.02
N LYS A 12 0.96 -23.27 5.29
CA LYS A 12 -0.08 -22.77 6.22
C LYS A 12 0.06 -21.28 6.52
N ILE A 13 1.29 -20.82 6.72
CA ILE A 13 1.58 -19.41 6.97
C ILE A 13 1.24 -18.59 5.73
N LEU A 14 1.67 -19.06 4.55
CA LEU A 14 1.43 -18.37 3.29
C LEU A 14 -0.07 -18.20 3.06
N TRP A 15 -0.87 -19.27 3.19
CA TRP A 15 -2.33 -19.21 3.05
C TRP A 15 -2.98 -18.28 4.08
N ARG A 16 -2.51 -18.26 5.32
CA ARG A 16 -3.06 -17.40 6.38
C ARG A 16 -2.72 -15.91 6.22
N PHE A 17 -1.64 -15.58 5.53
CA PHE A 17 -1.30 -14.20 5.14
C PHE A 17 -1.92 -13.80 3.79
N LEU A 18 -1.96 -14.70 2.82
CA LEU A 18 -2.51 -14.46 1.49
C LEU A 18 -4.01 -14.22 1.53
N LEU A 19 -4.79 -15.05 2.24
CA LEU A 19 -6.24 -14.90 2.34
C LEU A 19 -6.68 -13.49 2.76
N PRO A 20 -6.23 -12.96 3.91
CA PRO A 20 -6.62 -11.61 4.32
C PRO A 20 -6.06 -10.53 3.38
N MET A 21 -4.87 -10.72 2.82
CA MET A 21 -4.29 -9.78 1.86
C MET A 21 -5.11 -9.71 0.56
N MET A 22 -5.49 -10.86 -0.01
CA MET A 22 -6.32 -10.94 -1.20
C MET A 22 -7.69 -10.31 -0.97
N VAL A 23 -8.31 -10.61 0.17
CA VAL A 23 -9.59 -9.99 0.56
C VAL A 23 -9.44 -8.46 0.63
N SER A 24 -8.38 -7.96 1.28
CA SER A 24 -8.11 -6.52 1.36
C SER A 24 -7.98 -5.86 -0.02
N VAL A 25 -7.24 -6.47 -0.95
CA VAL A 25 -7.06 -5.95 -2.31
C VAL A 25 -8.38 -5.97 -3.10
N ILE A 26 -9.18 -7.03 -2.94
CA ILE A 26 -10.51 -7.13 -3.58
C ILE A 26 -11.44 -6.03 -3.06
N PHE A 27 -11.48 -5.80 -1.75
CA PHE A 27 -12.27 -4.71 -1.16
C PHE A 27 -11.79 -3.34 -1.65
N GLN A 28 -10.48 -3.12 -1.74
CA GLN A 28 -9.92 -1.88 -2.26
C GLN A 28 -10.34 -1.64 -3.73
N GLN A 29 -10.31 -2.68 -4.57
CA GLN A 29 -10.75 -2.55 -5.95
C GLN A 29 -12.26 -2.38 -6.10
N LEU A 30 -13.06 -3.04 -5.26
CA LEU A 30 -14.50 -2.78 -5.18
C LEU A 30 -14.79 -1.33 -4.79
N TYR A 31 -14.01 -0.76 -3.88
CA TYR A 31 -14.13 0.64 -3.48
C TYR A 31 -13.80 1.59 -4.64
N ASN A 32 -12.68 1.35 -5.34
CA ASN A 32 -12.29 2.14 -6.52
C ASN A 32 -13.35 2.04 -7.63
N LEU A 33 -13.95 0.86 -7.84
CA LEU A 33 -15.01 0.65 -8.84
C LEU A 33 -16.32 1.34 -8.43
N ALA A 34 -16.72 1.23 -7.16
CA ALA A 34 -17.92 1.89 -6.65
C ALA A 34 -17.78 3.41 -6.70
N ASP A 35 -16.64 3.95 -6.28
CA ASP A 35 -16.33 5.38 -6.35
C ASP A 35 -16.35 5.88 -7.81
N SER A 36 -15.73 5.16 -8.73
CA SER A 36 -15.75 5.48 -10.17
C SER A 36 -17.16 5.39 -10.78
N MET A 37 -17.98 4.41 -10.40
CA MET A 37 -19.37 4.30 -10.88
C MET A 37 -20.27 5.41 -10.31
N ILE A 38 -20.12 5.76 -9.04
CA ILE A 38 -20.88 6.84 -8.39
C ILE A 38 -20.43 8.19 -8.95
N ALA A 39 -19.12 8.45 -9.01
CA ALA A 39 -18.56 9.64 -9.63
C ALA A 39 -18.97 9.74 -11.10
N GLY A 40 -18.96 8.65 -11.85
CA GLY A 40 -19.40 8.65 -13.25
C GLY A 40 -20.88 8.94 -13.44
N LYS A 41 -21.73 8.52 -12.50
CA LYS A 41 -23.16 8.89 -12.48
C LYS A 41 -23.43 10.31 -11.98
N PHE A 42 -22.65 10.83 -11.03
CA PHE A 42 -22.88 12.13 -10.40
C PHE A 42 -22.15 13.29 -11.07
N ALA A 43 -21.04 13.03 -11.77
CA ALA A 43 -20.18 14.08 -12.30
C ALA A 43 -20.44 14.39 -13.79
N GLY A 44 -21.15 13.50 -14.52
CA GLY A 44 -21.46 13.67 -15.95
C GLY A 44 -20.23 13.50 -16.86
N GLU A 45 -20.46 13.27 -18.16
CA GLU A 45 -19.38 13.04 -19.16
C GLU A 45 -18.26 14.09 -19.10
N ALA A 46 -18.61 15.35 -18.82
CA ALA A 46 -17.64 16.45 -18.73
C ALA A 46 -16.69 16.33 -17.52
N ALA A 47 -17.16 15.87 -16.36
CA ALA A 47 -16.28 15.68 -15.21
C ALA A 47 -15.50 14.37 -15.31
N LEU A 48 -16.04 13.32 -15.94
CA LEU A 48 -15.27 12.11 -16.23
C LEU A 48 -14.13 12.40 -17.22
N ALA A 49 -14.38 13.24 -18.23
CA ALA A 49 -13.38 13.72 -19.17
C ALA A 49 -12.32 14.63 -18.48
N ALA A 50 -12.73 15.50 -17.55
CA ALA A 50 -11.82 16.33 -16.77
C ALA A 50 -10.96 15.51 -15.78
N VAL A 51 -11.53 14.48 -15.16
CA VAL A 51 -10.80 13.51 -14.32
C VAL A 51 -9.84 12.70 -15.18
N GLY A 52 -10.25 12.25 -16.37
CA GLY A 52 -9.39 11.56 -17.33
C GLY A 52 -8.21 12.41 -17.82
N ALA A 53 -8.42 13.71 -18.06
CA ALA A 53 -7.36 14.65 -18.43
C ALA A 53 -6.41 14.97 -17.26
N SER A 54 -6.90 14.94 -16.02
CA SER A 54 -6.10 15.16 -14.80
C SER A 54 -5.45 13.89 -14.25
N TYR A 55 -5.91 12.72 -14.70
CA TYR A 55 -5.45 11.40 -14.26
C TYR A 55 -3.92 11.20 -14.36
N PRO A 56 -3.23 11.65 -15.42
CA PRO A 56 -1.78 11.50 -15.51
C PRO A 56 -1.04 12.22 -14.38
N VAL A 57 -1.51 13.40 -13.97
CA VAL A 57 -0.90 14.17 -12.88
C VAL A 57 -1.12 13.44 -11.55
N THR A 58 -2.33 12.96 -11.29
CA THR A 58 -2.65 12.17 -10.11
C THR A 58 -1.82 10.88 -10.04
N VAL A 59 -1.63 10.19 -11.17
CA VAL A 59 -0.80 8.98 -11.25
C VAL A 59 0.66 9.29 -10.92
N ILE A 60 1.22 10.41 -11.37
CA ILE A 60 2.59 10.82 -11.05
C ILE A 60 2.74 11.06 -9.54
N PHE A 61 1.82 11.82 -8.94
CA PHE A 61 1.82 12.06 -7.49
C PHE A 61 1.67 10.77 -6.69
N MET A 62 0.74 9.91 -7.11
CA MET A 62 0.49 8.63 -6.47
C MET A 62 1.68 7.67 -6.64
N ALA A 63 2.35 7.67 -7.79
CA ALA A 63 3.57 6.91 -8.01
C ALA A 63 4.71 7.37 -7.09
N PHE A 64 4.85 8.67 -6.86
CA PHE A 64 5.83 9.20 -5.91
C PHE A 64 5.50 8.80 -4.46
N ALA A 65 4.23 8.94 -4.06
CA ALA A 65 3.77 8.57 -2.73
C ALA A 65 3.95 7.05 -2.46
N VAL A 66 3.46 6.21 -3.38
CA VAL A 66 3.57 4.75 -3.28
C VAL A 66 5.03 4.30 -3.38
N GLY A 67 5.82 4.91 -4.26
CA GLY A 67 7.24 4.64 -4.43
C GLY A 67 8.05 4.91 -3.16
N SER A 68 7.83 6.07 -2.53
CA SER A 68 8.51 6.43 -1.27
C SER A 68 8.12 5.48 -0.13
N ASN A 69 6.84 5.10 -0.06
CA ASN A 69 6.33 4.19 0.95
C ASN A 69 6.87 2.76 0.77
N LEU A 70 6.94 2.26 -0.46
CA LEU A 70 7.56 0.96 -0.79
C LEU A 70 9.06 0.97 -0.51
N GLY A 71 9.78 2.03 -0.89
CA GLY A 71 11.22 2.18 -0.62
C GLY A 71 11.53 2.10 0.88
N THR A 72 10.73 2.79 1.69
CA THR A 72 10.77 2.69 3.15
C THR A 72 10.52 1.26 3.63
N SER A 73 9.45 0.63 3.16
CA SER A 73 9.04 -0.71 3.60
C SER A 73 10.14 -1.74 3.34
N VAL A 74 10.86 -1.61 2.22
CA VAL A 74 12.01 -2.48 1.89
C VAL A 74 13.17 -2.27 2.87
N ILE A 75 13.51 -1.02 3.21
CA ILE A 75 14.57 -0.71 4.17
C ILE A 75 14.22 -1.26 5.56
N VAL A 76 12.97 -1.06 6.02
CA VAL A 76 12.48 -1.55 7.30
C VAL A 76 12.47 -3.08 7.33
N SER A 77 12.01 -3.74 6.26
CA SER A 77 12.01 -5.21 6.14
C SER A 77 13.43 -5.78 6.21
N ARG A 78 14.40 -5.13 5.55
CA ARG A 78 15.81 -5.54 5.58
C ARG A 78 16.43 -5.38 6.97
N LEU A 79 16.15 -4.28 7.67
CA LEU A 79 16.62 -4.03 9.05
C LEU A 79 15.98 -5.01 10.05
N PHE A 80 14.69 -5.31 9.87
CA PHE A 80 13.98 -6.30 10.67
C PHE A 80 14.55 -7.71 10.48
N GLY A 81 14.84 -8.11 9.23
CA GLY A 81 15.50 -9.38 8.92
C GLY A 81 16.93 -9.50 9.48
N ALA A 82 17.65 -8.37 9.59
CA ALA A 82 18.96 -8.30 10.22
C ALA A 82 18.93 -8.29 11.76
N LYS A 83 17.74 -8.35 12.39
CA LYS A 83 17.52 -8.23 13.85
C LYS A 83 18.07 -6.94 14.48
N ASP A 84 18.32 -5.89 13.69
CA ASP A 84 18.80 -4.59 14.16
C ASP A 84 17.61 -3.65 14.45
N TYR A 85 16.97 -3.90 15.59
CA TYR A 85 15.78 -3.17 16.02
C TYR A 85 16.05 -1.70 16.38
N GLY A 86 17.30 -1.35 16.70
CA GLY A 86 17.70 0.03 17.01
C GLY A 86 17.63 0.91 15.77
N ARG A 87 18.26 0.48 14.68
CA ARG A 87 18.19 1.19 13.40
C ARG A 87 16.82 1.10 12.74
N MET A 88 16.10 0.00 12.94
CA MET A 88 14.72 -0.15 12.46
C MET A 88 13.80 0.95 13.01
N ARG A 89 13.86 1.24 14.32
CA ARG A 89 12.99 2.25 14.95
C ARG A 89 13.29 3.66 14.40
N THR A 90 14.56 3.98 14.19
CA THR A 90 14.96 5.25 13.54
C THR A 90 14.48 5.30 12.09
N ALA A 91 14.66 4.23 11.31
CA ALA A 91 14.23 4.18 9.91
C ALA A 91 12.71 4.35 9.75
N VAL A 92 11.91 3.70 10.62
CA VAL A 92 10.44 3.86 10.64
C VAL A 92 10.07 5.30 10.96
N THR A 93 10.72 5.92 11.94
CA THR A 93 10.42 7.30 12.34
C THR A 93 10.80 8.28 11.23
N THR A 94 11.98 8.14 10.63
CA THR A 94 12.43 8.97 9.50
C THR A 94 11.49 8.83 8.31
N ALA A 95 11.02 7.63 8.02
CA ALA A 95 10.11 7.43 6.91
C ALA A 95 8.71 7.96 7.18
N PHE A 96 8.22 7.86 8.43
CA PHE A 96 6.97 8.47 8.81
C PHE A 96 7.04 9.99 8.67
N ILE A 97 8.15 10.61 9.07
CA ILE A 97 8.41 12.04 8.87
C ILE A 97 8.50 12.37 7.37
N ALA A 98 9.18 11.56 6.56
CA ALA A 98 9.37 11.83 5.14
C ALA A 98 8.10 11.62 4.29
N CYS A 99 7.15 10.79 4.73
CA CYS A 99 5.88 10.58 4.03
C CYS A 99 4.75 11.50 4.52
N VAL A 100 4.79 11.98 5.77
CA VAL A 100 3.74 12.82 6.35
C VAL A 100 4.13 14.31 6.39
N GLY A 101 5.43 14.61 6.43
CA GLY A 101 5.97 15.98 6.50
C GLY A 101 6.11 16.67 5.15
#